data_AF-A0A3A5B202-F1
#
_entry.id   AF-A0A3A5B202-F1
#
_cell.length_a   1.000
_cell.length_b   1.000
_cell.length_c   1.000
_cell.angle_alpha   90.00
_cell.angle_beta   90.00
_cell.angle_gamma   90.00
#
_symmetry.space_group_name_H-M   'P 1'
#
loop_
_entity.id
_entity.type
_entity.pdbx_description
1 polymer ?
#
loop_
_entity_poly.entity_id
_entity_poly.type
_entity_poly.pdbx_seq_one_letter_code
_entity_poly.pdbx_strand_id
1 'polypeptide(L)'
;MVNLVLLSFCIVLAIGTAQAECIIDDDEEYAVLGALLFPNTPDIPEGVGTDQREAYLGLASVEVRLDGFHGSSYSIVDETIPSEAAKKDQPPAKGDDQEHRQACKISGDKLLAHVPPGRHVTLLSAEAIRRTFAGLGKGGGWEAFRQMHPLAGGITYLSRPAFNRERTEAVVESRHQADYHMGVGYRVHLVKSPKTGMWVLKGARMTRIS
;
A
#
# COMPACT_ATOMS: atom_id res chain seq x y z
N MET A 1 38.16 -39.75 -50.02
CA MET A 1 37.98 -40.09 -48.60
C MET A 1 37.31 -38.91 -47.91
N VAL A 2 36.14 -39.17 -47.36
CA VAL A 2 35.25 -38.26 -46.63
C VAL A 2 35.65 -38.28 -45.15
N ASN A 3 35.66 -37.12 -44.47
CA ASN A 3 35.52 -36.90 -43.01
C ASN A 3 35.74 -35.39 -42.78
N LEU A 4 34.73 -34.50 -42.69
CA LEU A 4 33.65 -34.34 -41.69
C LEU A 4 34.18 -34.03 -40.27
N VAL A 5 33.59 -32.99 -39.65
CA VAL A 5 33.49 -32.74 -38.19
C VAL A 5 34.68 -31.94 -37.59
N LEU A 6 34.59 -30.84 -36.83
CA LEU A 6 33.55 -30.26 -35.95
C LEU A 6 33.78 -28.73 -35.80
N LEU A 7 32.78 -27.91 -36.16
CA LEU A 7 32.64 -26.54 -35.67
C LEU A 7 32.02 -26.62 -34.27
N SER A 8 32.79 -26.37 -33.21
CA SER A 8 32.23 -26.32 -31.86
C SER A 8 31.67 -24.92 -31.58
N PHE A 9 30.35 -24.82 -31.76
CA PHE A 9 29.51 -23.70 -31.36
C PHE A 9 29.49 -23.61 -29.82
N CYS A 10 30.13 -22.59 -29.25
CA CYS A 10 29.85 -22.18 -27.87
C CYS A 10 28.49 -21.48 -27.84
N ILE A 11 27.41 -22.25 -27.77
CA ILE A 11 26.10 -21.72 -27.39
C ILE A 11 26.18 -21.38 -25.90
N VAL A 12 26.49 -20.12 -25.62
CA VAL A 12 26.23 -19.52 -24.31
C VAL A 12 24.71 -19.48 -24.17
N LEU A 13 24.13 -20.52 -23.58
CA LEU A 13 22.78 -20.49 -23.03
C LEU A 13 22.80 -19.48 -21.89
N ALA A 14 22.51 -18.22 -22.22
CA ALA A 14 22.04 -17.25 -21.25
C ALA A 14 20.68 -17.76 -20.75
N ILE A 15 20.69 -18.63 -19.74
CA ILE A 15 19.51 -18.90 -18.91
C ILE A 15 19.32 -17.63 -18.07
N GLY A 16 18.83 -16.58 -18.72
CA GLY A 16 18.18 -15.50 -18.03
C GLY A 16 16.91 -16.09 -17.46
N THR A 17 16.90 -16.37 -16.16
CA THR A 17 15.65 -16.54 -15.45
C THR A 17 14.93 -15.20 -15.56
N ALA A 18 13.99 -15.11 -16.51
CA ALA A 18 12.93 -14.14 -16.41
C ALA A 18 12.23 -14.45 -15.09
N GLN A 19 12.63 -13.75 -14.02
CA GLN A 19 11.82 -13.72 -12.81
C GLN A 19 10.49 -13.15 -13.27
N ALA A 20 9.48 -14.02 -13.32
CA ALA A 20 8.12 -13.59 -13.60
C ALA A 20 7.83 -12.44 -12.63
N GLU A 21 7.51 -11.28 -13.19
CA GLU A 21 7.20 -10.10 -12.42
C GLU A 21 6.00 -10.46 -11.53
N CYS A 22 6.21 -10.56 -10.22
CA CYS A 22 5.12 -10.91 -9.32
C CYS A 22 4.10 -9.78 -9.33
N ILE A 23 2.85 -10.09 -9.68
CA ILE A 23 1.71 -9.18 -9.58
C ILE A 23 0.81 -9.72 -8.47
N ILE A 24 0.30 -8.84 -7.60
CA ILE A 24 -0.68 -9.23 -6.59
C ILE A 24 -1.94 -9.70 -7.30
N ASP A 25 -2.33 -10.96 -7.13
CA ASP A 25 -3.55 -11.52 -7.73
C ASP A 25 -4.71 -11.63 -6.74
N ASP A 26 -4.44 -11.53 -5.44
CA ASP A 26 -5.45 -11.66 -4.38
C ASP A 26 -6.32 -10.39 -4.27
N ASP A 27 -7.58 -10.49 -4.70
CA ASP A 27 -8.58 -9.41 -4.60
C ASP A 27 -8.80 -8.93 -3.15
N GLU A 28 -8.54 -9.78 -2.15
CA GLU A 28 -8.65 -9.39 -0.75
C GLU A 28 -7.53 -8.42 -0.33
N GLU A 29 -6.35 -8.52 -0.93
CA GLU A 29 -5.28 -7.51 -0.71
C GLU A 29 -5.72 -6.15 -1.23
N TYR A 30 -6.33 -6.10 -2.42
CA TYR A 30 -6.85 -4.84 -2.97
C TYR A 30 -7.99 -4.26 -2.15
N ALA A 31 -8.87 -5.11 -1.59
CA ALA A 31 -9.92 -4.67 -0.67
C ALA A 31 -9.34 -4.03 0.61
N VAL A 32 -8.27 -4.58 1.17
CA VAL A 32 -7.56 -3.98 2.31
C VAL A 32 -6.90 -2.66 1.93
N LEU A 33 -6.19 -2.60 0.81
CA LEU A 33 -5.54 -1.37 0.34
C LEU A 33 -6.58 -0.26 0.04
N GLY A 34 -7.71 -0.62 -0.57
CA GLY A 34 -8.83 0.30 -0.80
C GLY A 34 -9.39 0.85 0.52
N ALA A 35 -9.64 -0.03 1.51
CA ALA A 35 -10.13 0.38 2.82
C ALA A 35 -9.11 1.23 3.62
N LEU A 36 -7.82 1.05 3.39
CA LEU A 36 -6.78 1.90 3.99
C LEU A 36 -6.81 3.32 3.42
N LEU A 37 -6.92 3.45 2.10
CA LEU A 37 -6.95 4.74 1.40
C LEU A 37 -8.29 5.46 1.61
N PHE A 38 -9.39 4.70 1.61
CA PHE A 38 -10.74 5.21 1.77
C PHE A 38 -11.46 4.39 2.85
N PRO A 39 -11.33 4.80 4.13
CA PRO A 39 -11.89 4.05 5.25
C PRO A 39 -13.39 3.81 5.16
N ASN A 40 -13.78 2.53 5.26
CA ASN A 40 -15.17 2.14 5.42
C ASN A 40 -15.71 2.53 6.80
N THR A 41 -17.02 2.70 6.90
CA THR A 41 -17.69 2.94 8.18
C THR A 41 -17.55 1.72 9.10
N PRO A 42 -17.08 1.88 10.35
CA PRO A 42 -16.99 0.77 11.29
C PRO A 42 -18.37 0.23 11.66
N ASP A 43 -18.41 -1.03 12.09
CA ASP A 43 -19.64 -1.63 12.61
C ASP A 43 -20.12 -0.90 13.86
N ILE A 44 -21.43 -0.66 13.90
CA ILE A 44 -22.07 -0.11 15.09
C ILE A 44 -22.41 -1.28 16.02
N PRO A 45 -21.93 -1.27 17.28
CA PRO A 45 -22.26 -2.27 18.27
C PRO A 45 -23.76 -2.36 18.53
N GLU A 46 -24.22 -3.55 18.90
CA GLU A 46 -25.60 -3.73 19.36
C GLU A 46 -25.83 -2.89 20.63
N GLY A 47 -26.98 -2.24 20.72
CA GLY A 47 -27.33 -1.35 21.84
C GLY A 47 -26.99 0.12 21.65
N VAL A 48 -26.24 0.50 20.60
CA VAL A 48 -26.07 1.92 20.24
C VAL A 48 -27.35 2.42 19.55
N GLY A 49 -28.04 3.35 20.21
CA GLY A 49 -29.26 3.99 19.69
C GLY A 49 -29.01 4.84 18.44
N THR A 50 -30.05 5.14 17.68
CA THR A 50 -29.96 5.99 16.47
C THR A 50 -29.43 7.39 16.77
N ASP A 51 -29.78 7.93 17.95
CA ASP A 51 -29.35 9.21 18.49
C ASP A 51 -27.87 9.22 18.94
N GLN A 52 -27.31 8.05 19.24
CA GLN A 52 -25.91 7.89 19.66
C GLN A 52 -24.97 7.51 18.51
N ARG A 53 -25.54 7.17 17.35
CA ARG A 53 -24.81 6.66 16.19
C ARG A 53 -23.75 7.64 15.67
N GLU A 54 -24.09 8.91 15.53
CA GLU A 54 -23.15 9.93 15.05
C GLU A 54 -22.00 10.15 16.05
N ALA A 55 -22.30 10.18 17.34
CA ALA A 55 -21.29 10.31 18.39
C ALA A 55 -20.33 9.10 18.40
N TYR A 56 -20.87 7.88 18.24
CA TYR A 56 -20.05 6.67 18.13
C TYR A 56 -19.13 6.72 16.91
N LEU A 57 -19.67 7.06 15.73
CA LEU A 57 -18.88 7.17 14.51
C LEU A 57 -17.82 8.26 14.62
N GLY A 58 -18.13 9.38 15.25
CA GLY A 58 -17.18 10.45 15.55
C GLY A 58 -16.02 9.94 16.41
N LEU A 59 -16.31 9.24 17.52
CA LEU A 59 -15.29 8.68 18.41
C LEU A 59 -14.44 7.62 17.70
N ALA A 60 -15.06 6.66 17.02
CA ALA A 60 -14.35 5.60 16.28
C ALA A 60 -13.45 6.18 15.18
N SER A 61 -13.91 7.24 14.50
CA SER A 61 -13.09 7.95 13.50
C SER A 61 -11.91 8.69 14.12
N VAL A 62 -12.07 9.23 15.33
CA VAL A 62 -10.97 9.89 16.07
C VAL A 62 -9.96 8.87 16.58
N GLU A 63 -10.40 7.68 17.00
CA GLU A 63 -9.51 6.60 17.45
C GLU A 63 -8.54 6.14 16.36
N VAL A 64 -8.97 6.17 15.09
CA VAL A 64 -8.13 5.76 13.95
C VAL A 64 -7.82 6.93 13.03
N ARG A 65 -7.21 7.96 13.60
CA ARG A 65 -6.73 9.12 12.84
C ARG A 65 -5.31 8.89 12.32
N LEU A 66 -5.18 8.83 11.00
CA LEU A 66 -3.90 8.88 10.31
C LEU A 66 -3.64 10.32 9.85
N ASP A 67 -2.92 11.10 10.66
CA ASP A 67 -2.65 12.51 10.37
C ASP A 67 -1.94 12.68 9.03
N GLY A 68 -2.45 13.60 8.20
CA GLY A 68 -1.91 13.84 6.85
C GLY A 68 -2.18 12.73 5.84
N PHE A 69 -2.86 11.64 6.23
CA PHE A 69 -3.11 10.49 5.37
C PHE A 69 -4.54 10.42 4.82
N HIS A 70 -5.49 11.22 5.31
CA HIS A 70 -6.87 11.17 4.84
C HIS A 70 -7.20 12.30 3.87
N GLY A 71 -7.67 11.96 2.67
CA GLY A 71 -7.98 12.90 1.60
C GLY A 71 -8.95 12.34 0.55
N SER A 72 -9.20 13.10 -0.51
CA SER A 72 -9.99 12.66 -1.68
C SER A 72 -9.14 12.11 -2.82
N SER A 73 -7.81 12.25 -2.73
CA SER A 73 -6.87 11.92 -3.79
C SER A 73 -5.56 11.40 -3.23
N TYR A 74 -5.01 10.37 -3.86
CA TYR A 74 -3.73 9.75 -3.49
C TYR A 74 -2.83 9.57 -4.70
N SER A 75 -1.51 9.74 -4.51
CA SER A 75 -0.49 9.31 -5.45
C SER A 75 0.34 8.19 -4.82
N ILE A 76 0.40 7.02 -5.44
CA ILE A 76 1.05 5.82 -4.89
C ILE A 76 2.22 5.41 -5.78
N VAL A 77 3.36 5.06 -5.18
CA VAL A 77 4.53 4.58 -5.95
C VAL A 77 4.41 3.09 -6.23
N ASP A 78 4.62 2.71 -7.50
CA ASP A 78 4.33 1.39 -8.06
C ASP A 78 5.59 0.68 -8.62
N GLU A 79 6.53 0.23 -7.80
CA GLU A 79 7.59 -0.66 -8.33
C GLU A 79 7.84 -1.94 -7.55
N THR A 80 7.20 -2.12 -6.42
CA THR A 80 7.06 -3.35 -5.66
C THR A 80 6.66 -2.92 -4.28
N ILE A 81 5.56 -3.47 -3.80
CA ILE A 81 5.26 -3.27 -2.40
C ILE A 81 6.08 -4.29 -1.59
N PRO A 82 6.98 -3.88 -0.68
CA PRO A 82 7.66 -4.82 0.20
C PRO A 82 6.67 -5.43 1.19
N SER A 83 6.94 -6.67 1.61
CA SER A 83 6.12 -7.37 2.60
C SER A 83 6.35 -6.90 4.04
N GLU A 84 7.30 -6.00 4.29
CA GLU A 84 7.77 -5.80 5.67
C GLU A 84 6.82 -5.00 6.55
N ALA A 85 6.51 -5.60 7.70
CA ALA A 85 6.06 -4.90 8.88
C ALA A 85 6.50 -5.59 10.19
N ALA A 86 7.80 -5.85 10.41
CA ALA A 86 8.35 -5.95 11.77
C ALA A 86 9.87 -5.71 11.78
N LYS A 87 10.31 -4.58 12.35
CA LYS A 87 11.66 -4.54 12.93
C LYS A 87 11.75 -5.67 13.97
N LYS A 88 12.93 -6.31 14.10
CA LYS A 88 13.21 -7.42 15.04
C LYS A 88 12.70 -7.20 16.48
N ASP A 89 12.49 -5.95 16.88
CA ASP A 89 12.14 -5.57 18.25
C ASP A 89 10.64 -5.27 18.47
N GLN A 90 9.75 -5.56 17.51
CA GLN A 90 8.31 -5.37 17.67
C GLN A 90 7.58 -6.71 17.77
N PRO A 91 6.62 -6.86 18.71
CA PRO A 91 5.83 -8.07 18.79
C PRO A 91 5.07 -8.28 17.47
N PRO A 92 5.11 -9.49 16.89
CA PRO A 92 4.36 -9.80 15.69
C PRO A 92 2.88 -9.58 15.97
N ALA A 93 2.19 -8.91 15.05
CA ALA A 93 0.74 -8.85 15.12
C ALA A 93 0.17 -10.26 14.92
N LYS A 94 -0.99 -10.55 15.51
CA LYS A 94 -1.81 -11.69 15.07
C LYS A 94 -2.25 -11.39 13.63
N GLY A 95 -1.44 -11.82 12.67
CA GLY A 95 -1.56 -11.35 11.29
C GLY A 95 -0.26 -11.24 10.51
N ASP A 96 0.89 -11.45 11.15
CA ASP A 96 2.18 -11.49 10.46
C ASP A 96 2.36 -12.86 9.77
N ASP A 97 1.60 -13.11 8.70
CA ASP A 97 1.81 -14.27 7.85
C ASP A 97 3.13 -14.11 7.08
N GLN A 98 4.14 -14.82 7.57
CA GLN A 98 5.50 -14.80 7.03
C GLN A 98 5.60 -15.42 5.63
N GLU A 99 4.54 -16.06 5.11
CA GLU A 99 4.54 -16.78 3.83
C GLU A 99 4.43 -15.85 2.61
N HIS A 100 3.97 -14.59 2.77
CA HIS A 100 3.73 -13.63 1.68
C HIS A 100 4.87 -12.60 1.48
N ARG A 101 6.12 -13.03 1.70
CA ARG A 101 7.33 -12.15 1.74
C ARG A 101 7.87 -11.63 0.42
N GLN A 102 7.30 -12.04 -0.72
CA GLN A 102 7.77 -11.56 -2.01
C GLN A 102 7.17 -10.20 -2.32
N ALA A 103 8.04 -9.28 -2.70
CA ALA A 103 7.64 -7.97 -3.17
C ALA A 103 6.95 -8.15 -4.53
N CYS A 104 5.73 -7.63 -4.66
CA CYS A 104 4.90 -7.79 -5.86
C CYS A 104 4.38 -6.41 -6.30
N LYS A 105 4.11 -6.26 -7.60
CA LYS A 105 3.53 -5.06 -8.16
C LYS A 105 2.03 -5.02 -7.92
N ILE A 106 1.51 -3.81 -7.77
CA ILE A 106 0.08 -3.55 -7.68
C ILE A 106 -0.48 -3.55 -9.10
N SER A 107 -1.54 -4.30 -9.37
CA SER A 107 -2.33 -4.06 -10.57
C SER A 107 -3.16 -2.80 -10.38
N GLY A 108 -2.91 -1.80 -11.22
CA GLY A 108 -3.63 -0.53 -11.11
C GLY A 108 -5.12 -0.66 -11.33
N ASP A 109 -5.54 -1.45 -12.31
CA ASP A 109 -6.95 -1.70 -12.59
C ASP A 109 -7.65 -2.38 -11.42
N LYS A 110 -7.00 -3.37 -10.78
CA LYS A 110 -7.54 -4.03 -9.60
C LYS A 110 -7.66 -3.07 -8.41
N LEU A 111 -6.64 -2.25 -8.13
CA LEU A 111 -6.74 -1.26 -7.05
C LEU A 111 -7.84 -0.23 -7.31
N LEU A 112 -7.93 0.27 -8.55
CA LEU A 112 -8.93 1.26 -8.95
C LEU A 112 -10.36 0.71 -8.84
N ALA A 113 -10.57 -0.60 -8.99
CA ALA A 113 -11.88 -1.22 -8.76
C ALA A 113 -12.39 -1.09 -7.31
N HIS A 114 -11.49 -0.81 -6.34
CA HIS A 114 -11.85 -0.57 -4.93
C HIS A 114 -11.89 0.92 -4.55
N VAL A 115 -11.75 1.83 -5.52
CA VAL A 115 -11.82 3.27 -5.27
C VAL A 115 -13.27 3.75 -5.31
N PRO A 116 -13.79 4.39 -4.24
CA PRO A 116 -15.16 4.89 -4.24
C PRO A 116 -15.42 5.96 -5.31
N PRO A 117 -16.66 6.12 -5.80
CA PRO A 117 -17.01 7.17 -6.75
C PRO A 117 -16.60 8.56 -6.24
N GLY A 118 -16.02 9.38 -7.13
CA GLY A 118 -15.56 10.74 -6.81
C GLY A 118 -14.24 10.81 -6.02
N ARG A 119 -13.57 9.67 -5.81
CA ARG A 119 -12.21 9.59 -5.25
C ARG A 119 -11.20 9.28 -6.35
N HIS A 120 -9.95 9.67 -6.11
CA HIS A 120 -8.88 9.56 -7.10
C HIS A 120 -7.65 8.85 -6.55
N VAL A 121 -7.08 7.94 -7.33
CA VAL A 121 -5.79 7.31 -7.06
C VAL A 121 -4.98 7.38 -8.33
N THR A 122 -3.77 7.93 -8.24
CA THR A 122 -2.79 7.94 -9.33
C THR A 122 -1.65 7.01 -8.96
N LEU A 123 -1.35 6.05 -9.84
CA LEU A 123 -0.19 5.17 -9.68
C LEU A 123 0.99 5.76 -10.44
N LEU A 124 2.11 5.90 -9.75
CA LEU A 124 3.34 6.48 -10.26
C LEU A 124 4.39 5.39 -10.32
N SER A 125 4.91 5.08 -11.50
CA SER A 125 6.07 4.19 -11.59
C SER A 125 7.25 4.82 -10.83
N ALA A 126 8.10 4.00 -10.21
CA ALA A 126 9.25 4.57 -9.53
C ALA A 126 10.29 5.13 -10.50
N GLU A 127 10.27 4.77 -11.77
CA GLU A 127 10.97 5.50 -12.82
C GLU A 127 10.43 6.92 -12.97
N ALA A 128 9.11 7.12 -13.02
CA ALA A 128 8.51 8.46 -13.06
C ALA A 128 8.90 9.27 -11.81
N ILE A 129 8.84 8.66 -10.61
CA ILE A 129 9.33 9.30 -9.38
C ILE A 129 10.81 9.64 -9.47
N ARG A 130 11.67 8.70 -9.90
CA ARG A 130 13.11 8.94 -10.03
C ARG A 130 13.39 10.11 -10.97
N ARG A 131 12.70 10.19 -12.11
CA ARG A 131 12.83 11.31 -13.06
C ARG A 131 12.39 12.63 -12.43
N THR A 132 11.26 12.65 -11.73
CA THR A 132 10.72 13.85 -11.04
C THR A 132 11.69 14.41 -10.01
N PHE A 133 12.41 13.56 -9.28
CA PHE A 133 13.31 13.97 -8.20
C PHE A 133 14.80 13.99 -8.61
N ALA A 134 15.14 13.64 -9.85
CA ALA A 134 16.52 13.61 -10.32
C ALA A 134 17.10 15.04 -10.48
N GLY A 135 18.22 15.31 -9.81
CA GLY A 135 19.06 16.49 -10.10
C GLY A 135 18.52 17.85 -9.62
N LEU A 136 17.37 17.92 -8.95
CA LEU A 136 16.70 19.18 -8.57
C LEU A 136 17.01 19.69 -7.16
N GLY A 137 18.00 19.13 -6.46
CA GLY A 137 18.38 19.55 -5.11
C GLY A 137 17.26 19.34 -4.07
N LYS A 138 17.47 19.85 -2.84
CA LYS A 138 16.44 19.80 -1.78
C LYS A 138 15.33 20.80 -2.11
N GLY A 139 14.09 20.32 -2.27
CA GLY A 139 12.90 21.15 -2.52
C GLY A 139 12.46 21.23 -3.99
N GLY A 140 13.39 21.27 -4.96
CA GLY A 140 13.04 21.41 -6.38
C GLY A 140 12.25 20.22 -6.94
N GLY A 141 12.54 19.00 -6.49
CA GLY A 141 11.76 17.81 -6.88
C GLY A 141 10.31 17.84 -6.37
N TRP A 142 10.06 18.43 -5.20
CA TRP A 142 8.72 18.57 -4.65
C TRP A 142 7.89 19.63 -5.35
N GLU A 143 8.52 20.73 -5.79
CA GLU A 143 7.87 21.72 -6.64
C GLU A 143 7.45 21.10 -7.97
N ALA A 144 8.35 20.37 -8.64
CA ALA A 144 8.05 19.65 -9.87
C ALA A 144 6.92 18.62 -9.67
N PHE A 145 6.97 17.84 -8.57
CA PHE A 145 5.93 16.89 -8.22
C PHE A 145 4.56 17.58 -8.09
N ARG A 146 4.48 18.69 -7.35
CA ARG A 146 3.22 19.43 -7.15
C ARG A 146 2.67 20.02 -8.45
N GLN A 147 3.53 20.42 -9.38
CA GLN A 147 3.10 20.89 -10.70
C GLN A 147 2.50 19.75 -11.55
N MET A 148 3.08 18.55 -11.49
CA MET A 148 2.57 17.37 -12.23
C MET A 148 1.35 16.72 -11.57
N HIS A 149 1.25 16.81 -10.25
CA HIS A 149 0.19 16.17 -9.45
C HIS A 149 -0.46 17.19 -8.49
N PRO A 150 -1.17 18.21 -9.01
CA PRO A 150 -1.66 19.33 -8.19
C PRO A 150 -2.75 18.94 -7.18
N LEU A 151 -3.38 17.78 -7.37
CA LEU A 151 -4.38 17.23 -6.45
C LEU A 151 -3.78 16.26 -5.42
N ALA A 152 -2.48 15.95 -5.50
CA ALA A 152 -1.83 15.06 -4.56
C ALA A 152 -1.38 15.83 -3.31
N GLY A 153 -1.81 15.38 -2.14
CA GLY A 153 -1.28 15.88 -0.85
C GLY A 153 0.18 15.48 -0.59
N GLY A 154 0.71 14.55 -1.40
CA GLY A 154 2.02 13.96 -1.27
C GLY A 154 2.10 12.61 -1.97
N ILE A 155 3.16 11.87 -1.67
CA ILE A 155 3.40 10.51 -2.15
C ILE A 155 3.10 9.53 -1.02
N THR A 156 2.24 8.55 -1.30
CA THR A 156 1.89 7.45 -0.41
C THR A 156 2.66 6.19 -0.80
N TYR A 157 3.25 5.54 0.19
CA TYR A 157 3.92 4.25 0.09
C TYR A 157 3.15 3.26 0.97
N LEU A 158 2.87 2.08 0.44
CA LEU A 158 2.12 1.02 1.13
C LEU A 158 3.00 -0.23 1.26
N SER A 159 2.78 -1.07 2.27
CA SER A 159 3.21 -2.46 2.34
C SER A 159 2.12 -3.41 1.86
N ARG A 160 2.47 -4.68 1.60
CA ARG A 160 1.45 -5.68 1.29
C ARG A 160 0.67 -5.93 2.57
N PRO A 161 -0.64 -6.17 2.48
CA PRO A 161 -1.41 -6.62 3.63
C PRO A 161 -0.85 -7.93 4.20
N ALA A 162 -0.60 -7.96 5.50
CA ALA A 162 -0.31 -9.18 6.23
C ALA A 162 -1.57 -9.62 6.96
N PHE A 163 -2.06 -10.84 6.69
CA PHE A 163 -3.32 -11.36 7.23
C PHE A 163 -3.10 -12.33 8.38
N ASN A 164 -4.08 -12.41 9.30
CA ASN A 164 -4.15 -13.57 10.19
C ASN A 164 -4.61 -14.81 9.42
N ARG A 165 -4.42 -15.98 10.03
CA ARG A 165 -4.78 -17.28 9.42
C ARG A 165 -6.24 -17.33 8.97
N GLU A 166 -7.13 -16.69 9.73
CA GLU A 166 -8.56 -16.66 9.44
C GLU A 166 -8.96 -15.57 8.42
N ARG A 167 -8.02 -14.71 7.99
CA ARG A 167 -8.27 -13.56 7.09
C ARG A 167 -9.39 -12.64 7.59
N THR A 168 -9.41 -12.44 8.90
CA THR A 168 -10.32 -11.52 9.61
C THR A 168 -9.62 -10.29 10.16
N GLU A 169 -8.29 -10.31 10.26
CA GLU A 169 -7.44 -9.19 10.66
C GLU A 169 -6.34 -9.01 9.61
N ALA A 170 -5.98 -7.75 9.34
CA ALA A 170 -4.90 -7.39 8.43
C ALA A 170 -4.05 -6.26 9.00
N VAL A 171 -2.78 -6.23 8.62
CA VAL A 171 -1.84 -5.16 8.94
C VAL A 171 -1.21 -4.62 7.67
N VAL A 172 -1.16 -3.30 7.54
CA VAL A 172 -0.50 -2.60 6.43
C VAL A 172 0.39 -1.49 7.00
N GLU A 173 1.64 -1.43 6.57
CA GLU A 173 2.49 -0.26 6.78
C GLU A 173 2.17 0.77 5.70
N SER A 174 2.02 2.01 6.12
CA SER A 174 1.73 3.12 5.26
C SER A 174 2.68 4.27 5.58
N ARG A 175 3.20 4.94 4.56
CA ARG A 175 3.99 6.17 4.73
C ARG A 175 3.48 7.20 3.76
N HIS A 176 3.35 8.43 4.24
CA HIS A 176 2.99 9.56 3.41
C HIS A 176 4.05 10.63 3.54
N GLN A 177 4.51 11.12 2.39
CA GLN A 177 5.54 12.16 2.29
C GLN A 177 4.96 13.32 1.49
N ALA A 178 4.83 14.49 2.11
CA ALA A 178 4.27 15.70 1.51
C ALA A 178 5.34 16.72 1.07
N ASP A 179 6.52 16.68 1.71
CA ASP A 179 7.71 17.44 1.34
C ASP A 179 8.97 16.78 1.94
N TYR A 180 10.17 17.30 1.69
CA TYR A 180 11.46 16.75 2.16
C TYR A 180 11.56 16.63 3.69
N HIS A 181 10.90 17.52 4.42
CA HIS A 181 10.84 17.57 5.89
C HIS A 181 9.44 17.25 6.45
N MET A 182 8.56 16.68 5.62
CA MET A 182 7.19 16.41 6.00
C MET A 182 6.83 15.00 5.58
N GLY A 183 7.07 14.06 6.47
CA GLY A 183 6.72 12.66 6.28
C GLY A 183 6.21 12.01 7.56
N VAL A 184 5.21 11.16 7.42
CA VAL A 184 4.62 10.37 8.52
C VAL A 184 4.49 8.92 8.09
N GLY A 185 4.72 8.00 9.02
CA GLY A 185 4.53 6.57 8.80
C GLY A 185 3.64 5.95 9.87
N TYR A 186 2.83 4.98 9.48
CA TYR A 186 1.91 4.26 10.33
C TYR A 186 1.96 2.77 10.04
N ARG A 187 1.86 1.96 11.10
CA ARG A 187 1.39 0.59 11.04
C ARG A 187 -0.11 0.60 11.30
N VAL A 188 -0.89 0.25 10.29
CA VAL A 188 -2.35 0.30 10.33
C VAL A 188 -2.90 -1.10 10.50
N HIS A 189 -3.81 -1.26 11.46
CA HIS A 189 -4.50 -2.49 11.76
C HIS A 189 -5.93 -2.38 11.23
N LEU A 190 -6.35 -3.39 10.47
CA LEU A 190 -7.69 -3.51 9.92
C LEU A 190 -8.35 -4.79 10.43
N VAL A 191 -9.67 -4.76 10.52
CA VAL A 191 -10.50 -5.92 10.84
C VAL A 191 -11.60 -6.03 9.80
N LYS A 192 -11.96 -7.26 9.44
CA LYS A 192 -13.08 -7.53 8.54
C LYS A 192 -14.37 -7.50 9.34
N SER A 193 -15.31 -6.64 8.94
CA SER A 193 -16.63 -6.55 9.54
C SER A 193 -17.37 -7.88 9.39
N PRO A 194 -17.81 -8.52 10.49
CA PRO A 194 -18.64 -9.72 10.40
C PRO A 194 -20.04 -9.43 9.83
N LYS A 195 -20.51 -8.16 9.89
CA LYS A 195 -21.83 -7.76 9.39
C LYS A 195 -21.84 -7.46 7.89
N THR A 196 -20.81 -6.78 7.40
CA THR A 196 -20.75 -6.27 6.03
C THR A 196 -19.72 -6.96 5.16
N GLY A 197 -18.78 -7.70 5.75
CA GLY A 197 -17.64 -8.30 5.04
C GLY A 197 -16.56 -7.29 4.62
N MET A 198 -16.77 -5.98 4.86
CA MET A 198 -15.83 -4.93 4.48
C MET A 198 -14.69 -4.79 5.50
N TRP A 199 -13.51 -4.43 5.02
CA TRP A 199 -12.37 -4.08 5.88
C TRP A 199 -12.57 -2.70 6.50
N VAL A 200 -12.40 -2.58 7.82
CA VAL A 200 -12.50 -1.33 8.56
C VAL A 200 -11.22 -1.09 9.35
N LEU A 201 -10.86 0.17 9.52
CA LEU A 201 -9.70 0.52 10.33
C LEU A 201 -10.02 0.24 11.82
N LYS A 202 -9.13 -0.50 12.48
CA LYS A 202 -9.23 -0.85 13.92
C LYS A 202 -8.31 0.02 14.77
N GLY A 203 -7.19 0.46 14.21
CA GLY A 203 -6.21 1.27 14.92
C GLY A 203 -4.96 1.49 14.10
N ALA A 204 -4.12 2.41 14.54
CA ALA A 204 -2.84 2.66 13.91
C ALA A 204 -1.79 3.06 14.94
N ARG A 205 -0.54 2.64 14.69
CA ARG A 205 0.62 3.05 15.46
C ARG A 205 1.54 3.85 14.56
N MET A 206 1.87 5.07 14.96
CA MET A 206 2.87 5.86 14.26
C MET A 206 4.24 5.17 14.33
N THR A 207 4.88 4.96 13.18
CA THR A 207 6.18 4.30 13.04
C THR A 207 7.29 5.26 12.62
N ARG A 208 6.95 6.45 12.10
CA ARG A 208 7.91 7.46 11.63
C ARG A 208 7.32 8.87 11.67
N ILE A 209 8.17 9.83 12.02
CA ILE A 209 8.02 11.26 11.73
C ILE A 209 9.34 11.73 11.10
N SER A 210 9.28 12.57 10.07
CA SER A 210 10.46 13.20 9.45
C SER A 210 10.16 14.60 8.98
#